data_AF-F2RNG3-F1
#
_entry.id   AF-F2RNG3-F1
#
_cell.length_a   1.000
_cell.length_b   1.000
_cell.length_c   1.000
_cell.angle_alpha   90.00
_cell.angle_beta   90.00
_cell.angle_gamma   90.00
#
_symmetry.space_group_name_H-M   'P 1'
#
loop_
_entity.id
_entity.type
_entity.pdbx_description
1 polymer ?
#
loop_
_entity_poly.entity_id
_entity_poly.type
_entity_poly.pdbx_seq_one_letter_code
_entity_poly.pdbx_strand_id
1 'polypeptide(L)'
;MPGLNFTYEYFCDFVPILTRASSSPANTGNLNPLIHKVLTHYSGSTIYGVGGHSVLISISEDLALKVSYRAGGEHIRHEQSIFKLLQAELCPYIARSYLSALDIILMELGREINHIMKWMQQLCEAAVASENIRYTYGDINPRDILFNDQDNVRLVNFNHILKIEEQVEVGKEPYVRYYGAHYRIAGSYTEQFALGSVLWSLTRGKELYSAIGGAEQVNRLS
;
A
#
# COMPACT_ATOMS: atom_id res chain seq x y z
N MET A 1 0.83 5.18 3.98
CA MET A 1 1.13 5.61 5.35
C MET A 1 2.63 5.75 5.46
N PRO A 2 3.10 6.81 6.14
CA PRO A 2 4.39 6.67 6.82
C PRO A 2 4.27 5.52 7.83
N GLY A 3 5.35 4.81 8.15
CA GLY A 3 5.31 3.89 9.29
C GLY A 3 4.88 4.58 10.59
N LEU A 4 4.88 3.86 11.72
CA LEU A 4 4.52 4.45 13.03
C LEU A 4 5.25 5.78 13.32
N ASN A 5 6.44 5.97 12.73
CA ASN A 5 7.25 7.19 12.83
C ASN A 5 7.52 7.60 14.28
N PHE A 6 7.63 6.60 15.16
CA PHE A 6 7.95 6.85 16.56
C PHE A 6 9.38 7.37 16.68
N THR A 7 9.56 8.36 17.55
CA THR A 7 10.89 8.69 18.07
C THR A 7 11.38 7.55 18.95
N TYR A 8 12.70 7.47 19.15
CA TYR A 8 13.27 6.43 19.99
C TYR A 8 12.79 6.53 21.44
N GLU A 9 12.60 7.76 21.95
CA GLU A 9 12.13 8.04 23.30
C GLU A 9 10.69 7.54 23.49
N TYR A 10 9.79 7.89 22.56
CA TYR A 10 8.41 7.42 22.61
C TYR A 10 8.33 5.89 22.51
N PHE A 11 9.16 5.30 21.67
CA PHE A 11 9.27 3.86 21.58
C PHE A 11 9.73 3.23 22.91
N CYS A 12 10.75 3.79 23.57
CA CYS A 12 11.27 3.32 24.85
C CYS A 12 10.20 3.27 25.95
N ASP A 13 9.31 4.26 25.99
CA ASP A 13 8.19 4.30 26.95
C ASP A 13 7.16 3.19 26.66
N PHE A 14 7.03 2.79 25.40
CA PHE A 14 6.02 1.85 24.93
C PHE A 14 6.48 0.37 24.97
N VAL A 15 7.78 0.09 24.83
CA VAL A 15 8.34 -1.29 24.82
C VAL A 15 7.95 -2.13 26.05
N PRO A 16 8.03 -1.63 27.30
CA PRO A 16 7.67 -2.43 28.46
C PRO A 16 6.21 -2.89 28.43
N ILE A 17 5.31 -2.06 27.87
CA ILE A 17 3.89 -2.38 27.74
C ILE A 17 3.69 -3.45 26.65
N LEU A 18 4.34 -3.28 25.49
CA LEU A 18 4.26 -4.20 24.36
C LEU A 18 4.75 -5.61 24.70
N THR A 19 5.82 -5.69 25.49
CA THR A 19 6.54 -6.94 25.74
C THR A 19 6.19 -7.59 27.07
N ARG A 20 5.27 -7.02 27.87
CA ARG A 20 4.95 -7.49 29.23
C ARG A 20 4.58 -8.97 29.34
N ALA A 21 3.97 -9.53 28.31
CA ALA A 21 3.54 -10.93 28.26
C ALA A 21 4.46 -11.79 27.37
N SER A 22 5.58 -11.24 26.90
CA SER A 22 6.57 -11.97 26.12
C SER A 22 7.33 -12.96 27.01
N SER A 23 7.81 -14.05 26.41
CA SER A 23 8.82 -14.93 27.02
C SER A 23 10.16 -14.21 27.27
N SER A 24 10.39 -13.07 26.61
CA SER A 24 11.59 -12.23 26.74
C SER A 24 11.23 -10.74 26.85
N PRO A 25 10.60 -10.30 27.95
CA PRO A 25 10.19 -8.91 28.12
C PRO A 25 11.37 -7.95 28.02
N ALA A 26 11.15 -6.82 27.36
CA ALA A 26 12.13 -5.78 27.15
C ALA A 26 11.74 -4.49 27.89
N ASN A 27 12.74 -3.79 28.40
CA ASN A 27 12.62 -2.46 28.97
C ASN A 27 13.86 -1.64 28.59
N THR A 28 13.86 -0.34 28.90
CA THR A 28 14.95 0.56 28.54
C THR A 28 16.33 0.11 29.04
N GLY A 29 16.39 -0.59 30.18
CA GLY A 29 17.65 -1.10 30.75
C GLY A 29 18.22 -2.33 30.05
N ASN A 30 17.44 -3.00 29.20
CA ASN A 30 17.87 -4.24 28.55
C ASN A 30 17.58 -4.30 27.04
N LEU A 31 17.09 -3.20 26.49
CA LEU A 31 16.77 -3.02 25.09
C LEU A 31 18.05 -3.10 24.24
N ASN A 32 17.95 -3.75 23.09
CA ASN A 32 19.08 -3.93 22.20
C ASN A 32 19.58 -2.56 21.71
N PRO A 33 20.85 -2.19 22.00
CA PRO A 33 21.40 -0.89 21.61
C PRO A 33 21.48 -0.71 20.10
N LEU A 34 21.39 -1.80 19.32
CA LEU A 34 21.31 -1.73 17.86
C LEU A 34 20.12 -0.91 17.38
N ILE A 35 19.01 -0.88 18.11
CA ILE A 35 17.82 -0.10 17.73
C ILE A 35 18.16 1.39 17.65
N HIS A 36 18.75 1.93 18.73
CA HIS A 36 19.18 3.33 18.77
C HIS A 36 20.30 3.61 17.76
N LYS A 37 21.26 2.67 17.62
CA LYS A 37 22.35 2.81 16.64
C LYS A 37 21.84 2.88 15.20
N VAL A 38 20.85 2.07 14.83
CA VAL A 38 20.25 2.13 13.50
C VAL A 38 19.56 3.48 13.28
N LEU A 39 18.73 3.91 14.24
CA LEU A 39 17.99 5.17 14.15
C LEU A 39 18.89 6.41 14.03
N THR A 40 20.06 6.36 14.68
CA THR A 40 21.04 7.45 14.65
C THR A 40 22.02 7.37 13.48
N HIS A 41 22.31 6.18 12.96
CA HIS A 41 23.24 5.98 11.86
C HIS A 41 22.60 6.27 10.50
N TYR A 42 21.36 5.83 10.29
CA TYR A 42 20.65 6.05 9.03
C TYR A 42 19.79 7.31 9.14
N SER A 43 20.26 8.40 8.52
CA SER A 43 19.52 9.67 8.48
C SER A 43 18.15 9.48 7.84
N GLY A 44 17.09 10.00 8.48
CA GLY A 44 15.71 9.84 8.02
C GLY A 44 15.09 8.47 8.31
N SER A 45 15.81 7.57 9.01
CA SER A 45 15.22 6.32 9.45
C SER A 45 14.17 6.55 10.53
N THR A 46 13.13 5.71 10.50
CA THR A 46 12.03 5.79 11.46
C THR A 46 11.57 4.40 11.86
N ILE A 47 10.98 4.31 13.05
CA ILE A 47 10.32 3.08 13.48
C ILE A 47 9.08 2.88 12.61
N TYR A 48 9.13 1.89 11.73
CA TYR A 48 8.06 1.60 10.79
C TYR A 48 6.97 0.73 11.42
N GLY A 49 7.37 -0.27 12.21
CA GLY A 49 6.46 -1.20 12.88
C GLY A 49 7.05 -1.77 14.16
N VAL A 50 6.18 -2.11 15.12
CA VAL A 50 6.55 -2.72 16.40
C VAL A 50 5.88 -4.08 16.53
N GLY A 51 6.64 -5.11 16.89
CA GLY A 51 6.15 -6.45 17.16
C GLY A 51 6.31 -6.83 18.63
N GLY A 52 6.03 -8.09 18.95
CA GLY A 52 6.22 -8.61 20.32
C GLY A 52 7.68 -8.84 20.72
N HIS A 53 8.59 -9.01 19.76
CA HIS A 53 9.99 -9.40 20.02
C HIS A 53 11.03 -8.58 19.23
N SER A 54 10.58 -7.72 18.31
CA SER A 54 11.44 -6.94 17.43
C SER A 54 10.74 -5.67 16.96
N VAL A 55 11.55 -4.72 16.53
CA VAL A 55 11.13 -3.51 15.82
C VAL A 55 11.53 -3.61 14.36
N LEU A 56 10.70 -3.07 13.47
CA LEU A 56 11.02 -2.86 12.07
C LEU A 56 11.31 -1.37 11.87
N ILE A 57 12.51 -1.04 11.40
CA ILE A 57 12.98 0.32 11.20
C ILE A 57 13.17 0.52 9.69
N SER A 58 12.43 1.46 9.09
CA SER A 58 12.69 1.85 7.70
C SER A 58 13.99 2.63 7.65
N ILE A 59 14.93 2.20 6.81
CA ILE A 59 16.22 2.89 6.61
C ILE A 59 16.30 3.58 5.24
N SER A 60 15.40 3.22 4.34
CA SER A 60 15.18 3.90 3.08
C SER A 60 13.74 3.64 2.65
N GLU A 61 13.44 3.95 1.41
CA GLU A 61 12.12 3.81 0.86
C GLU A 61 11.64 2.35 0.84
N ASP A 62 12.45 1.46 0.30
CA ASP A 62 12.14 0.07 -0.01
C ASP A 62 12.86 -0.93 0.92
N LEU A 63 13.65 -0.44 1.87
CA LEU A 63 14.42 -1.27 2.80
C LEU A 63 14.07 -0.99 4.26
N ALA A 64 14.00 -2.08 5.03
CA ALA A 64 13.90 -2.03 6.47
C ALA A 64 14.89 -2.96 7.16
N LEU A 65 15.29 -2.56 8.37
CA LEU A 65 16.00 -3.40 9.32
C LEU A 65 15.04 -3.87 10.40
N LYS A 66 14.86 -5.18 10.51
CA LYS A 66 14.19 -5.80 11.64
C LYS A 66 15.22 -6.09 12.72
N VAL A 67 15.06 -5.50 13.89
CA VAL A 67 16.02 -5.58 15.01
C VAL A 67 15.33 -6.22 16.21
N SER A 68 15.94 -7.23 16.83
CA SER A 68 15.41 -7.82 18.06
C SER A 68 15.41 -6.83 19.22
N TYR A 69 14.42 -6.92 20.11
CA TYR A 69 14.42 -6.10 21.33
C TYR A 69 15.52 -6.49 22.32
N ARG A 70 15.96 -7.74 22.31
CA ARG A 70 16.97 -8.28 23.22
C ARG A 70 18.16 -8.73 22.41
N ALA A 71 19.36 -8.36 22.85
CA ALA A 71 20.58 -8.91 22.30
C ALA A 71 20.57 -10.44 22.45
N GLY A 72 20.88 -11.15 21.38
CA GLY A 72 20.77 -12.59 21.31
C GLY A 72 19.33 -13.09 21.45
N GLY A 73 18.34 -12.43 20.86
CA GLY A 73 16.95 -12.89 20.88
C GLY A 73 16.72 -14.20 20.09
N GLU A 74 16.05 -15.19 20.67
CA GLU A 74 15.76 -16.46 19.98
C GLU A 74 14.81 -16.29 18.78
N HIS A 75 13.84 -15.37 18.89
CA HIS A 75 12.83 -15.17 17.86
C HIS A 75 13.41 -14.64 16.54
N ILE A 76 14.37 -13.71 16.59
CA ILE A 76 15.03 -13.21 15.38
C ILE A 76 15.94 -14.27 14.79
N ARG A 77 16.63 -15.09 15.61
CA ARG A 77 17.42 -16.23 15.12
C ARG A 77 16.57 -17.27 14.42
N HIS A 78 15.41 -17.58 15.00
CA HIS A 78 14.44 -18.47 14.38
C HIS A 78 13.98 -17.91 13.03
N GLU A 79 13.58 -16.64 12.97
CA GLU A 79 13.17 -16.00 11.72
C GLU A 79 14.29 -15.98 10.67
N GLN A 80 15.53 -15.72 11.06
CA GLN A 80 16.71 -15.84 10.19
C GLN A 80 16.89 -17.25 9.64
N SER A 81 16.62 -18.28 10.46
CA SER A 81 16.70 -19.68 10.01
C SER A 81 15.62 -20.00 8.97
N ILE A 82 14.41 -19.45 9.14
CA ILE A 82 13.31 -19.59 8.18
C ILE A 82 13.68 -18.87 6.86
N PHE A 83 14.20 -17.65 6.92
CA PHE A 83 14.63 -16.95 5.69
C PHE A 83 15.74 -17.67 4.95
N LYS A 84 16.65 -18.37 5.63
CA LYS A 84 17.65 -19.24 4.97
C LYS A 84 17.02 -20.41 4.24
N LEU A 85 15.97 -21.02 4.79
CA LEU A 85 15.23 -22.09 4.11
C LEU A 85 14.48 -21.53 2.89
N LEU A 86 13.85 -20.36 3.04
CA LEU A 86 13.09 -19.70 1.97
C LEU A 86 13.97 -19.14 0.85
N GLN A 87 15.28 -18.94 1.06
CA GLN A 87 16.20 -18.58 -0.02
C GLN A 87 16.25 -19.63 -1.14
N ALA A 88 15.92 -20.89 -0.85
CA ALA A 88 15.86 -21.96 -1.85
C ALA A 88 14.58 -21.89 -2.72
N GLU A 89 13.53 -21.20 -2.25
CA GLU A 89 12.24 -21.10 -2.94
C GLU A 89 11.86 -19.63 -3.14
N LEU A 90 12.12 -19.10 -4.35
CA LEU A 90 11.71 -17.74 -4.71
C LEU A 90 10.17 -17.64 -4.78
N CYS A 91 9.56 -17.26 -3.66
CA CYS A 91 8.14 -16.95 -3.57
C CYS A 91 7.94 -15.43 -3.64
N PRO A 92 7.31 -14.88 -4.70
CA PRO A 92 7.11 -13.43 -4.85
C PRO A 92 6.12 -12.85 -3.83
N TYR A 93 5.48 -13.69 -3.01
CA TYR A 93 4.51 -13.29 -1.99
C TYR A 93 5.08 -13.30 -0.56
N ILE A 94 6.39 -13.56 -0.42
CA ILE A 94 7.10 -13.49 0.86
C ILE A 94 8.15 -12.39 0.74
N ALA A 95 8.17 -11.46 1.70
CA ALA A 95 9.14 -10.37 1.74
C ALA A 95 10.57 -10.92 1.68
N ARG A 96 11.40 -10.33 0.82
CA ARG A 96 12.77 -10.82 0.64
C ARG A 96 13.67 -10.40 1.82
N SER A 97 14.43 -11.36 2.36
CA SER A 97 15.59 -11.04 3.21
C SER A 97 16.84 -10.92 2.34
N TYR A 98 17.55 -9.80 2.47
CA TYR A 98 18.81 -9.54 1.76
C TYR A 98 20.02 -9.96 2.59
N LEU A 99 19.97 -9.71 3.90
CA LEU A 99 21.07 -10.01 4.82
C LEU A 99 20.52 -10.37 6.20
N SER A 100 21.19 -11.29 6.88
CA SER A 100 20.99 -11.57 8.30
C SER A 100 22.31 -11.42 9.04
N ALA A 101 22.29 -10.66 10.13
CA ALA A 101 23.43 -10.45 11.03
C ALA A 101 23.01 -10.74 12.47
N LEU A 102 23.92 -10.59 13.43
CA LEU A 102 23.55 -10.76 14.85
C LEU A 102 22.43 -9.78 15.20
N ASP A 103 21.28 -10.32 15.62
CA ASP A 103 20.09 -9.56 16.03
C ASP A 103 19.36 -8.72 14.96
N ILE A 104 19.80 -8.80 13.70
CA ILE A 104 19.28 -7.93 12.62
C ILE A 104 18.94 -8.75 11.37
N ILE A 105 17.86 -8.38 10.70
CA ILE A 105 17.51 -8.81 9.35
C ILE A 105 17.34 -7.56 8.48
N LEU A 106 18.09 -7.46 7.39
CA LEU A 106 17.82 -6.52 6.30
C LEU A 106 16.83 -7.17 5.35
N MET A 107 15.72 -6.49 5.11
CA MET A 107 14.63 -7.01 4.30
C MET A 107 13.94 -5.92 3.50
N GLU A 108 13.21 -6.38 2.49
CA GLU A 108 12.30 -5.57 1.69
C GLU A 108 11.19 -4.97 2.58
N LEU A 109 10.88 -3.70 2.33
CA LEU A 109 9.77 -3.00 2.93
C LEU A 109 8.63 -2.89 1.91
N GLY A 110 7.59 -3.70 2.10
CA GLY A 110 6.42 -3.71 1.20
C GLY A 110 5.65 -2.39 1.25
N ARG A 111 5.35 -1.81 0.07
CA ARG A 111 4.78 -0.45 -0.07
C ARG A 111 3.32 -0.37 -0.53
N GLU A 112 2.68 -1.45 -0.98
CA GLU A 112 1.58 -1.28 -1.94
C GLU A 112 0.23 -0.78 -1.40
N ILE A 113 -0.34 -1.33 -0.33
CA ILE A 113 -1.75 -1.03 0.03
C ILE A 113 -1.94 0.46 0.38
N ASN A 114 -0.90 1.10 0.90
CA ASN A 114 -1.03 2.37 1.56
C ASN A 114 -1.03 3.58 0.63
N HIS A 115 -0.28 3.49 -0.48
CA HIS A 115 -0.34 4.48 -1.54
C HIS A 115 -1.58 4.28 -2.40
N ILE A 116 -1.94 3.02 -2.67
CA ILE A 116 -3.17 2.67 -3.39
C ILE A 116 -4.39 3.23 -2.64
N MET A 117 -4.48 3.05 -1.32
CA MET A 117 -5.59 3.60 -0.54
C MET A 117 -5.59 5.14 -0.52
N LYS A 118 -4.42 5.80 -0.42
CA LYS A 118 -4.30 7.26 -0.53
C LYS A 118 -4.82 7.75 -1.88
N TRP A 119 -4.37 7.13 -2.97
CA TRP A 119 -4.78 7.49 -4.32
C TRP A 119 -6.27 7.24 -4.54
N MET A 120 -6.79 6.09 -4.10
CA MET A 120 -8.22 5.79 -4.19
C MET A 120 -9.06 6.79 -3.39
N GLN A 121 -8.63 7.18 -2.19
CA GLN A 121 -9.31 8.21 -1.42
C GLN A 121 -9.37 9.53 -2.19
N GLN A 122 -8.24 9.99 -2.74
CA GLN A 122 -8.17 11.23 -3.51
C GLN A 122 -9.01 11.18 -4.80
N LEU A 123 -9.06 10.03 -5.48
CA LEU A 123 -9.94 9.83 -6.64
C LEU A 123 -11.42 9.85 -6.25
N CYS A 124 -11.79 9.23 -5.12
CA CYS A 124 -13.16 9.31 -4.59
C CYS A 124 -13.54 10.75 -4.24
N GLU A 125 -12.64 11.51 -3.60
CA GLU A 125 -12.85 12.93 -3.29
C GLU A 125 -13.06 13.77 -4.57
N ALA A 126 -12.30 13.48 -5.64
CA ALA A 126 -12.47 14.14 -6.93
C ALA A 126 -13.82 13.79 -7.61
N ALA A 127 -14.26 12.54 -7.53
CA ALA A 127 -15.57 12.11 -8.01
C ALA A 127 -16.70 12.84 -7.24
N VAL A 128 -16.63 12.88 -5.91
CA VAL A 128 -17.58 13.63 -5.06
C VAL A 128 -17.59 15.11 -5.38
N ALA A 129 -16.43 15.72 -5.62
CA ALA A 129 -16.35 17.13 -6.01
C ALA A 129 -17.10 17.41 -7.33
N SER A 130 -17.03 16.48 -8.28
CA SER A 130 -17.78 16.56 -9.55
C SER A 130 -19.28 16.35 -9.34
N GLU A 131 -19.66 15.37 -8.51
CA GLU A 131 -21.07 15.11 -8.19
C GLU A 131 -21.75 16.30 -7.50
N ASN A 132 -21.03 17.00 -6.62
CA ASN A 132 -21.53 18.20 -5.94
C ASN A 132 -21.87 19.34 -6.90
N ILE A 133 -21.24 19.41 -8.07
CA ILE A 133 -21.58 20.36 -9.13
C ILE A 133 -22.57 19.79 -10.16
N ARG A 134 -23.17 18.62 -9.87
CA ARG A 134 -24.13 17.88 -10.70
C ARG A 134 -23.54 17.25 -11.96
N TYR A 135 -22.26 16.89 -11.93
CA TYR A 135 -21.56 16.21 -13.01
C TYR A 135 -20.92 14.89 -12.54
N THR A 136 -20.57 14.05 -13.49
CA THR A 136 -19.72 12.87 -13.33
C THR A 136 -18.51 13.01 -14.23
N TYR A 137 -17.43 12.32 -13.91
CA TYR A 137 -16.24 12.34 -14.74
C TYR A 137 -16.45 11.57 -16.05
N GLY A 138 -17.25 10.50 -16.01
CA GLY A 138 -17.73 9.76 -17.17
C GLY A 138 -16.79 8.69 -17.70
N ASP A 139 -15.46 8.85 -17.50
CA ASP A 139 -14.46 7.91 -18.02
C ASP A 139 -13.18 7.86 -17.15
N ILE A 140 -13.29 7.76 -15.82
CA ILE A 140 -12.11 7.65 -14.93
C ILE A 140 -11.29 6.42 -15.33
N ASN A 141 -10.09 6.64 -15.89
CA ASN A 141 -9.16 5.59 -16.25
C ASN A 141 -7.71 5.99 -15.93
N PRO A 142 -6.76 5.03 -15.84
CA PRO A 142 -5.39 5.32 -15.44
C PRO A 142 -4.62 6.30 -16.33
N ARG A 143 -5.06 6.55 -17.57
CA ARG A 143 -4.42 7.52 -18.48
C ARG A 143 -4.74 8.96 -18.10
N ASP A 144 -5.85 9.16 -17.41
CA ASP A 144 -6.36 10.46 -16.98
C ASP A 144 -5.96 10.78 -15.52
N ILE A 145 -5.12 9.94 -14.91
CA ILE A 145 -4.60 10.11 -13.55
C ILE A 145 -3.14 10.57 -13.62
N LEU A 146 -2.88 11.81 -13.21
CA LEU A 146 -1.52 12.34 -13.06
C LEU A 146 -1.11 12.40 -11.61
N PHE A 147 0.21 12.37 -11.36
CA PHE A 147 0.81 12.60 -10.06
C PHE A 147 1.46 13.97 -10.01
N ASN A 148 1.34 14.66 -8.88
CA ASN A 148 2.14 15.84 -8.61
C ASN A 148 3.44 15.48 -7.84
N ASP A 149 4.28 16.47 -7.56
CA ASP A 149 5.56 16.29 -6.85
C ASP A 149 5.45 15.76 -5.41
N GLN A 150 4.23 15.51 -4.89
CA GLN A 150 3.95 14.95 -3.57
C GLN A 150 3.20 13.61 -3.63
N ASP A 151 3.24 12.92 -4.78
CA ASP A 151 2.52 11.65 -5.02
C ASP A 151 1.02 11.75 -4.73
N ASN A 152 0.42 12.91 -4.99
CA ASN A 152 -1.03 13.09 -4.96
C ASN A 152 -1.58 12.97 -6.37
N VAL A 153 -2.71 12.27 -6.51
CA VAL A 153 -3.38 12.12 -7.80
C VAL A 153 -4.12 13.39 -8.21
N ARG A 154 -4.20 13.62 -9.51
CA ARG A 154 -5.04 14.65 -10.14
C ARG A 154 -5.71 14.04 -11.37
N LEU A 155 -7.03 14.19 -11.44
CA LEU A 155 -7.77 13.86 -12.66
C LEU A 155 -7.58 14.96 -13.71
N VAL A 156 -7.31 14.55 -14.95
CA VAL A 156 -7.15 15.42 -16.12
C VAL A 156 -7.98 14.91 -17.28
N ASN A 157 -8.20 15.75 -18.30
CA ASN A 157 -9.02 15.43 -19.48
C ASN A 157 -10.54 15.47 -19.21
N PHE A 158 -11.05 16.67 -18.94
CA PHE A 158 -12.47 16.94 -18.66
C PHE A 158 -13.39 16.94 -19.89
N ASN A 159 -12.91 16.51 -21.06
CA ASN A 159 -13.67 16.54 -22.31
C ASN A 159 -14.87 15.56 -22.30
N HIS A 160 -14.87 14.62 -21.37
CA HIS A 160 -15.93 13.61 -21.18
C HIS A 160 -16.74 13.80 -19.89
N ILE A 161 -16.65 14.97 -19.24
CA ILE A 161 -17.54 15.27 -18.12
C ILE A 161 -19.00 15.29 -18.61
N LEU A 162 -19.84 14.53 -17.91
CA LEU A 162 -21.27 14.38 -18.21
C LEU A 162 -22.10 14.89 -17.05
N LYS A 163 -23.21 15.57 -17.34
CA LYS A 163 -24.17 15.92 -16.30
C LYS A 163 -24.80 14.63 -15.78
N ILE A 164 -25.09 14.58 -14.48
CA ILE A 164 -25.81 13.44 -13.91
C ILE A 164 -27.15 13.28 -14.65
N GLU A 165 -27.53 12.03 -14.93
CA GLU A 165 -28.68 11.63 -15.75
C GLU A 165 -28.48 11.71 -17.28
N GLU A 166 -27.32 12.18 -17.77
CA GLU A 166 -26.99 12.08 -19.20
C GLU A 166 -26.56 10.68 -19.60
N GLN A 167 -26.73 10.37 -20.88
CA GLN A 167 -26.35 9.10 -21.46
C GLN A 167 -24.83 9.07 -21.68
N VAL A 168 -24.14 8.06 -21.17
CA VAL A 168 -22.73 7.82 -21.55
C VAL A 168 -22.71 7.35 -23.01
N GLU A 169 -22.02 8.10 -23.87
CA GLU A 169 -21.95 7.81 -25.30
C GLU A 169 -20.73 6.96 -25.67
N VAL A 170 -19.60 7.20 -25.01
CA VAL A 170 -18.30 6.58 -25.30
C VAL A 170 -17.52 6.34 -24.01
N GLY A 171 -16.60 5.39 -24.04
CA GLY A 171 -15.62 5.15 -22.98
C GLY A 171 -14.78 3.92 -23.30
N LYS A 172 -13.76 3.63 -22.47
CA LYS A 172 -12.88 2.48 -22.68
C LYS A 172 -13.07 1.40 -21.62
N GLU A 173 -13.39 0.17 -22.01
CA GLU A 173 -13.34 -0.97 -21.09
C GLU A 173 -11.91 -1.20 -20.57
N PRO A 174 -11.72 -1.62 -19.30
CA PRO A 174 -12.76 -2.04 -18.34
C PRO A 174 -13.28 -0.92 -17.43
N TYR A 175 -13.03 0.35 -17.75
CA TYR A 175 -13.36 1.49 -16.89
C TYR A 175 -14.80 1.98 -17.06
N VAL A 176 -15.39 1.70 -18.23
CA VAL A 176 -16.83 1.81 -18.47
C VAL A 176 -17.46 0.42 -18.68
N ARG A 177 -18.77 0.33 -18.49
CA ARG A 177 -19.53 -0.91 -18.71
C ARG A 177 -20.52 -0.77 -19.87
N TYR A 178 -20.27 -1.52 -20.95
CA TYR A 178 -21.15 -1.61 -22.10
C TYR A 178 -22.15 -2.77 -21.97
N TYR A 179 -23.44 -2.47 -22.02
CA TYR A 179 -24.53 -3.44 -21.85
C TYR A 179 -25.08 -3.97 -23.17
N GLY A 180 -24.21 -4.18 -24.18
CA GLY A 180 -24.57 -4.79 -25.46
C GLY A 180 -25.23 -3.85 -26.47
N ALA A 181 -25.96 -2.83 -26.02
CA ALA A 181 -26.58 -1.83 -26.88
C ALA A 181 -26.30 -0.37 -26.46
N HIS A 182 -25.97 -0.14 -25.20
CA HIS A 182 -25.75 1.19 -24.63
C HIS A 182 -24.83 1.09 -23.40
N TYR A 183 -24.18 2.20 -23.07
CA TYR A 183 -23.60 2.40 -21.75
C TYR A 183 -24.70 2.80 -20.75
N ARG A 184 -24.35 2.86 -19.46
CA ARG A 184 -25.29 3.29 -18.41
C ARG A 184 -25.50 4.81 -18.45
N ILE A 185 -26.55 5.25 -17.73
CA ILE A 185 -26.77 6.65 -17.42
C ILE A 185 -25.69 7.12 -16.42
N ALA A 186 -25.12 8.29 -16.68
CA ALA A 186 -24.10 8.94 -15.86
C ALA A 186 -24.61 9.18 -14.43
N GLY A 187 -23.87 8.69 -13.44
CA GLY A 187 -24.16 8.90 -12.02
C GLY A 187 -23.11 8.25 -11.12
N SER A 188 -23.36 8.25 -9.81
CA SER A 188 -22.41 7.69 -8.84
C SER A 188 -22.03 6.22 -9.10
N TYR A 189 -22.96 5.43 -9.65
CA TYR A 189 -22.69 4.04 -10.00
C TYR A 189 -21.67 3.88 -11.14
N THR A 190 -21.63 4.78 -12.11
CA THR A 190 -20.64 4.71 -13.21
C THR A 190 -19.25 5.08 -12.69
N GLU A 191 -19.16 6.08 -11.82
CA GLU A 191 -17.90 6.49 -11.17
C GLU A 191 -17.36 5.39 -10.25
N GLN A 192 -18.22 4.79 -9.41
CA GLN A 192 -17.82 3.69 -8.53
C GLN A 192 -17.32 2.46 -9.30
N PHE A 193 -17.93 2.16 -10.44
CA PHE A 193 -17.46 1.07 -11.31
C PHE A 193 -16.07 1.37 -11.87
N ALA A 194 -15.86 2.57 -12.42
CA ALA A 194 -14.57 3.00 -12.95
C ALA A 194 -13.48 2.97 -11.87
N LEU A 195 -13.76 3.51 -10.68
CA LEU A 195 -12.87 3.48 -9.52
C LEU A 195 -12.55 2.05 -9.07
N GLY A 196 -13.53 1.13 -9.12
CA GLY A 196 -13.31 -0.29 -8.85
C GLY A 196 -12.33 -0.94 -9.84
N SER A 197 -12.47 -0.63 -11.13
CA SER A 197 -11.56 -1.10 -12.19
C SER A 197 -10.15 -0.51 -12.05
N VAL A 198 -10.03 0.75 -11.61
CA VAL A 198 -8.74 1.37 -11.28
C VAL A 198 -8.10 0.70 -10.07
N LEU A 199 -8.83 0.49 -8.99
CA LEU A 199 -8.34 -0.22 -7.79
C LEU A 199 -7.86 -1.64 -8.13
N TRP A 200 -8.59 -2.37 -8.97
CA TRP A 200 -8.15 -3.68 -9.46
C TRP A 200 -6.80 -3.57 -10.17
N SER A 201 -6.67 -2.61 -11.09
CA SER A 201 -5.44 -2.41 -11.87
C SER A 201 -4.25 -2.09 -10.95
N LEU A 202 -4.46 -1.19 -9.99
CA LEU A 202 -3.45 -0.78 -9.01
C LEU A 202 -3.01 -1.92 -8.09
N THR A 203 -3.93 -2.80 -7.66
CA THR A 203 -3.62 -3.90 -6.72
C THR A 203 -3.09 -5.16 -7.39
N ARG A 204 -3.17 -5.28 -8.71
CA ARG A 204 -2.78 -6.48 -9.46
C ARG A 204 -1.69 -6.25 -10.49
N GLY A 205 -1.31 -5.00 -10.74
CA GLY A 205 -0.34 -4.62 -11.78
C GLY A 205 -0.79 -4.95 -13.21
N LYS A 206 -2.09 -5.18 -13.43
CA LYS A 206 -2.67 -5.50 -14.75
C LYS A 206 -4.14 -5.07 -14.84
N GLU A 207 -4.58 -4.67 -16.03
CA GLU A 207 -5.98 -4.31 -16.29
C GLU A 207 -6.93 -5.49 -15.98
N LEU A 208 -8.16 -5.16 -15.56
CA LEU A 208 -9.20 -6.12 -15.29
C LEU A 208 -9.52 -6.96 -16.56
N TYR A 209 -9.40 -8.28 -16.45
CA TYR A 209 -9.55 -9.24 -17.56
C TYR A 209 -8.74 -8.93 -18.82
N SER A 210 -7.49 -8.48 -18.66
CA SER A 210 -6.56 -8.13 -19.76
C SER A 210 -6.33 -9.22 -20.83
N ALA A 211 -6.75 -10.47 -20.60
CA ALA A 211 -6.66 -11.57 -21.56
C ALA A 211 -7.77 -11.61 -22.61
N ILE A 212 -8.83 -10.81 -22.43
CA ILE A 212 -9.98 -10.68 -23.33
C ILE A 212 -10.22 -9.18 -23.63
N GLY A 213 -10.75 -8.85 -24.79
CA GLY A 213 -10.92 -7.45 -25.24
C GLY A 213 -12.37 -6.98 -25.26
N GLY A 214 -12.57 -5.66 -25.18
CA GLY A 214 -13.87 -5.00 -25.35
C GLY A 214 -14.89 -5.31 -24.24
N ALA A 215 -16.18 -5.22 -24.57
CA ALA A 215 -17.29 -5.40 -23.62
C ALA A 215 -17.29 -6.75 -22.86
N GLU A 216 -16.64 -7.78 -23.41
CA GLU A 216 -16.46 -9.08 -22.74
C GLU A 216 -15.63 -8.98 -21.45
N GLN A 217 -14.79 -7.95 -21.29
CA GLN A 217 -14.07 -7.69 -20.04
C GLN A 217 -15.03 -7.44 -18.88
N VAL A 218 -16.16 -6.78 -19.11
CA VAL A 218 -17.02 -6.28 -18.03
C VAL A 218 -18.33 -7.04 -17.90
N ASN A 219 -18.70 -7.84 -18.90
CA ASN A 219 -19.94 -8.63 -18.92
C ASN A 219 -19.89 -9.94 -18.13
N ARG A 220 -18.71 -10.36 -17.65
CA ARG A 220 -18.54 -11.55 -16.80
C ARG A 220 -18.71 -11.27 -15.30
N LEU A 221 -18.86 -10.01 -14.92
CA LEU A 221 -19.22 -9.58 -13.57
C LEU A 221 -20.74 -9.70 -13.41
N SER A 222 -21.22 -10.92 -13.20
CA SER A 222 -22.63 -11.23 -12.88
C SER A 222 -22.92 -10.96 -11.41
#